data_AF-A0A7C3NLF7-F1
#
_entry.id   AF-A0A7C3NLF7-F1
#
_cell.length_a   1.000
_cell.length_b   1.000
_cell.length_c   1.000
_cell.angle_alpha   90.00
_cell.angle_beta   90.00
_cell.angle_gamma   90.00
#
_symmetry.space_group_name_H-M   'P 1'
#
loop_
_entity.id
_entity.type
_entity.pdbx_description
1 polymer ?
#
loop_
_entity_poly.entity_id
_entity_poly.type
_entity_poly.pdbx_seq_one_letter_code
_entity_poly.pdbx_strand_id
1 'polypeptide(L)'
;MQTDIADLIDPQTGRLVSHRPFTHAELAEAGRLGILGPRGQNFAQVERPIDPLSREVLECDAPEGLIEVVNRARLDCEQAEKFVEQAWNERDNAIATIRDFDQQFSGNQLTESGYKRRIELVNASVQSHQHLKEAQDLHGEARAAILKAELALNAWVHEERQRREEATQAEHKVKVKEPATVVSLADRLTSLKSKFIG
;
A
#
# COMPACT_ATOMS: atom_id res chain seq x y z
N MET A 1 -7.74 15.05 -7.69
CA MET A 1 -7.84 16.20 -6.77
C MET A 1 -8.54 15.71 -5.51
N GLN A 2 -7.84 15.71 -4.37
CA GLN A 2 -8.49 15.58 -3.07
C GLN A 2 -9.25 16.88 -2.81
N THR A 3 -10.54 16.79 -2.51
CA THR A 3 -11.32 17.95 -2.06
C THR A 3 -11.07 18.06 -0.57
N ASP A 4 -10.60 19.21 -0.09
CA ASP A 4 -10.48 19.46 1.34
C ASP A 4 -11.87 19.50 1.95
N ILE A 5 -12.08 18.77 3.04
CA ILE A 5 -13.39 18.68 3.67
C ILE A 5 -13.83 20.01 4.27
N ALA A 6 -12.88 20.88 4.61
CA ALA A 6 -13.15 22.23 5.11
C ALA A 6 -13.98 23.06 4.12
N ASP A 7 -13.77 22.88 2.82
CA ASP A 7 -14.49 23.60 1.75
C ASP A 7 -15.95 23.13 1.60
N LEU A 8 -16.31 22.00 2.22
CA LEU A 8 -17.63 21.41 2.16
C LEU A 8 -18.44 21.67 3.45
N ILE A 9 -17.90 22.43 4.41
CA ILE A 9 -18.59 22.80 5.64
C ILE A 9 -19.31 24.13 5.41
N ASP A 10 -20.63 24.13 5.60
CA ASP A 10 -21.39 25.35 5.63
C ASP A 10 -21.02 26.16 6.89
N PRO A 11 -20.46 27.37 6.75
CA PRO A 11 -19.99 28.17 7.88
C PRO A 11 -21.12 28.65 8.79
N GLN A 12 -22.37 28.68 8.32
CA GLN A 12 -23.51 29.11 9.12
C GLN A 12 -24.08 27.99 9.98
N THR A 13 -24.07 26.76 9.46
CA THR A 13 -24.68 25.61 10.14
C THR A 13 -23.66 24.65 10.75
N GLY A 14 -22.38 24.77 10.39
CA GLY A 14 -21.30 23.88 10.81
C GLY A 14 -21.46 22.45 10.28
N ARG A 15 -22.24 22.26 9.21
CA ARG A 15 -22.59 20.95 8.66
C ARG A 15 -21.95 20.74 7.31
N LEU A 16 -21.76 19.48 6.94
CA LEU A 16 -21.38 19.13 5.59
C LEU A 16 -22.53 19.45 4.61
N VAL A 17 -22.24 20.30 3.63
CA VAL A 17 -23.16 20.66 2.54
C VAL A 17 -22.42 20.50 1.22
N SER A 18 -22.94 19.64 0.34
CA SER A 18 -22.38 19.42 -0.98
C SER A 18 -23.49 19.35 -2.02
N HIS A 19 -23.20 19.90 -3.20
CA HIS A 19 -24.05 19.80 -4.40
C HIS A 19 -23.83 18.47 -5.16
N ARG A 20 -22.91 17.63 -4.66
CA ARG A 20 -22.65 16.26 -5.14
C ARG A 20 -22.70 15.26 -3.99
N PRO A 21 -22.90 13.95 -4.27
CA PRO A 21 -22.72 12.91 -3.27
C PRO A 21 -21.31 12.97 -2.65
N PHE A 22 -21.23 12.79 -1.33
CA PHE A 22 -19.95 12.68 -0.62
C PHE A 22 -19.28 11.35 -0.93
N THR A 23 -17.96 11.37 -1.08
CA THR A 23 -17.15 10.16 -1.15
C THR A 23 -17.03 9.55 0.26
N HIS A 24 -16.70 8.26 0.32
CA HIS A 24 -16.58 7.55 1.60
C HIS A 24 -15.44 8.11 2.47
N ALA A 25 -14.35 8.57 1.87
CA ALA A 25 -13.24 9.20 2.58
C ALA A 25 -13.67 10.52 3.23
N GLU A 26 -14.44 11.35 2.50
CA GLU A 26 -15.00 12.60 3.03
C GLU A 26 -15.96 12.33 4.21
N LEU A 27 -16.82 11.31 4.12
CA LEU A 27 -17.72 10.96 5.23
C LEU A 27 -16.98 10.46 6.48
N ALA A 28 -15.93 9.64 6.30
CA ALA A 28 -15.12 9.12 7.40
C ALA A 28 -14.32 10.23 8.10
N GLU A 29 -13.76 11.18 7.33
CA GLU A 29 -13.05 12.34 7.85
C GLU A 29 -14.00 13.28 8.61
N ALA A 30 -15.21 13.55 8.09
CA ALA A 30 -16.21 14.31 8.82
C ALA A 30 -16.69 13.62 10.09
N GLY A 31 -16.86 12.29 10.06
CA GLY A 31 -17.15 11.49 11.24
C GLY A 31 -16.07 11.64 12.33
N ARG A 32 -14.80 11.57 11.94
CA ARG A 32 -13.64 11.77 12.84
C ARG A 32 -13.62 13.17 13.46
N LEU A 33 -14.01 14.18 12.69
CA LEU A 33 -14.07 15.58 13.13
C LEU A 33 -15.37 15.93 13.87
N GLY A 34 -16.29 14.96 14.06
CA GLY A 34 -17.58 15.18 14.72
C GLY A 34 -18.55 16.06 13.93
N ILE A 35 -18.31 16.24 12.63
CA ILE A 35 -19.12 17.09 11.75
C ILE A 35 -20.38 16.31 11.34
N LEU A 36 -21.53 16.89 11.63
CA LEU A 36 -22.82 16.30 11.29
C LEU A 36 -23.14 16.50 9.81
N GLY A 37 -23.77 15.48 9.22
CA GLY A 37 -24.27 15.53 7.86
C GLY A 37 -25.53 16.35 7.66
N PRO A 38 -26.01 16.44 6.40
CA PRO A 38 -27.28 17.07 6.10
C PRO A 38 -28.39 16.45 6.94
N ARG A 39 -29.16 17.29 7.64
CA ARG A 39 -30.26 16.90 8.55
C ARG A 39 -29.84 16.13 9.82
N GLY A 40 -28.60 16.28 10.27
CA GLY A 40 -28.16 15.72 11.57
C GLY A 40 -27.78 14.25 11.51
N GLN A 41 -27.43 13.74 10.32
CA GLN A 41 -26.84 12.41 10.20
C GLN A 41 -25.50 12.38 10.94
N ASN A 42 -25.34 11.43 11.87
CA ASN A 42 -24.11 11.25 12.61
C ASN A 42 -23.19 10.30 11.83
N PHE A 43 -22.13 10.85 11.23
CA PHE A 43 -21.16 10.06 10.47
C PHE A 43 -20.10 9.37 11.34
N ALA A 44 -20.09 9.60 12.66
CA ALA A 44 -19.24 8.85 13.58
C ALA A 44 -19.60 7.34 13.62
N GLN A 45 -20.79 6.96 13.10
CA GLN A 45 -21.21 5.57 12.95
C GLN A 45 -20.86 4.97 11.58
N VAL A 46 -20.16 5.71 10.71
CA VAL A 46 -19.61 5.21 9.44
C VAL A 46 -18.19 4.64 9.67
N GLU A 47 -17.88 4.19 10.89
CA GLU A 47 -16.84 3.18 11.05
C GLU A 47 -17.39 1.90 10.47
N ARG A 48 -16.85 1.47 9.32
CA ARG A 48 -17.15 0.13 8.83
C ARG A 48 -16.81 -0.85 9.95
N PRO A 49 -17.62 -1.89 10.21
CA PRO A 49 -17.04 -3.11 10.74
C PRO A 49 -15.93 -3.50 9.76
N ILE A 50 -14.68 -3.45 10.23
CA ILE A 50 -13.54 -3.83 9.42
C ILE A 50 -13.78 -5.28 9.01
N ASP A 51 -13.87 -5.54 7.72
CA ASP A 51 -14.05 -6.90 7.23
C ASP A 51 -12.84 -7.73 7.71
N PRO A 52 -13.03 -8.72 8.60
CA PRO A 52 -11.92 -9.48 9.18
C PRO A 52 -11.21 -10.37 8.15
N LEU A 53 -11.76 -10.48 6.92
CA LEU A 53 -11.18 -11.16 5.77
C LEU A 53 -10.52 -10.19 4.77
N SER A 54 -10.63 -8.88 5.03
CA SER A 54 -9.98 -7.88 4.19
C SER A 54 -8.48 -8.06 4.19
N ARG A 55 -7.87 -7.78 3.04
CA ARG A 55 -6.42 -7.92 2.84
C ARG A 55 -5.63 -7.09 3.85
N GLU A 56 -6.07 -5.86 4.12
CA GLU A 56 -5.40 -4.95 5.05
C GLU A 56 -5.31 -5.54 6.47
N VAL A 57 -6.39 -6.12 6.99
CA VAL A 57 -6.40 -6.78 8.30
C VAL A 57 -5.46 -7.98 8.30
N LEU A 58 -5.55 -8.83 7.27
CA LEU A 58 -4.75 -10.03 7.20
C LEU A 58 -3.26 -9.70 7.09
N GLU A 59 -2.87 -8.74 6.25
CA GLU A 59 -1.48 -8.29 6.13
C GLU A 59 -0.91 -7.77 7.46
N CYS A 60 -1.72 -7.11 8.29
CA CYS A 60 -1.31 -6.71 9.65
C CYS A 60 -1.11 -7.91 10.60
N ASP A 61 -1.81 -9.01 10.37
CA ASP A 61 -1.70 -10.26 11.14
C ASP A 61 -0.62 -11.21 10.58
N ALA A 62 0.08 -10.81 9.51
CA ALA A 62 1.11 -11.64 8.90
C ALA A 62 2.28 -11.92 9.87
N PRO A 63 2.97 -13.07 9.74
CA PRO A 63 4.11 -13.39 10.59
C PRO A 63 5.16 -12.28 10.54
N GLU A 64 5.65 -11.87 11.70
CA GLU A 64 6.63 -10.77 11.83
C GLU A 64 7.82 -10.96 10.89
N GLY A 65 8.36 -12.18 10.79
CA GLY A 65 9.46 -12.49 9.88
C GLY A 65 9.15 -12.27 8.39
N LEU A 66 7.89 -12.41 7.96
CA LEU A 66 7.49 -12.15 6.58
C LEU A 66 7.38 -10.65 6.30
N ILE A 67 6.82 -9.90 7.27
CA ILE A 67 6.75 -8.43 7.23
C ILE A 67 8.17 -7.84 7.22
N GLU A 68 9.07 -8.35 8.06
CA GLU A 68 10.48 -7.94 8.10
C GLU A 68 11.18 -8.17 6.76
N VAL A 69 10.97 -9.33 6.12
CA VAL A 69 11.54 -9.64 4.81
C VAL A 69 11.04 -8.66 3.74
N VAL A 70 9.74 -8.35 3.72
CA VAL A 70 9.17 -7.37 2.78
C VAL A 70 9.73 -5.97 3.02
N ASN A 71 9.76 -5.53 4.27
CA ASN A 71 10.27 -4.20 4.63
C ASN A 71 11.77 -4.07 4.32
N ARG A 72 12.55 -5.12 4.57
CA ARG A 72 13.97 -5.14 4.23
C ARG A 72 14.18 -5.05 2.72
N ALA A 73 13.45 -5.85 1.94
CA ALA A 73 13.55 -5.80 0.49
C ALA A 73 13.16 -4.42 -0.07
N ARG A 74 12.14 -3.77 0.50
CA ARG A 74 11.75 -2.38 0.18
C ARG A 74 12.88 -1.39 0.44
N LEU A 75 13.49 -1.47 1.62
CA LEU A 75 14.62 -0.62 1.98
C LEU A 75 15.81 -0.82 1.03
N ASP A 76 16.16 -2.08 0.74
CA ASP A 76 17.28 -2.39 -0.15
C ASP A 76 17.04 -1.88 -1.58
N CYS A 77 15.79 -1.92 -2.08
CA CYS A 77 15.45 -1.34 -3.38
C CYS A 77 15.49 0.19 -3.39
N GLU A 78 15.02 0.85 -2.33
CA GLU A 78 15.10 2.31 -2.21
C GLU A 78 16.57 2.76 -2.18
N GLN A 79 17.43 2.01 -1.51
CA GLN A 79 18.88 2.24 -1.52
C GLN A 79 19.46 2.05 -2.92
N ALA A 80 19.10 0.95 -3.60
CA ALA A 80 19.57 0.68 -4.97
C ALA A 80 19.11 1.75 -5.98
N GLU A 81 17.91 2.29 -5.84
CA GLU A 81 17.42 3.40 -6.66
C GLU A 81 18.28 4.66 -6.49
N LYS A 82 18.65 5.00 -5.26
CA LYS A 82 19.57 6.12 -4.97
C LYS A 82 20.96 5.89 -5.57
N PHE A 83 21.47 4.66 -5.54
CA PHE A 83 22.74 4.32 -6.19
C PHE A 83 22.68 4.49 -7.71
N VAL A 84 21.58 4.10 -8.35
CA VAL A 84 21.38 4.32 -9.79
C VAL A 84 21.35 5.80 -10.13
N GLU A 85 20.64 6.61 -9.34
CA GLU A 85 20.59 8.07 -9.52
C GLU A 85 21.99 8.71 -9.41
N GLN A 86 22.77 8.30 -8.41
CA GLN A 86 24.15 8.75 -8.25
C GLN A 86 25.02 8.37 -9.45
N ALA A 87 24.93 7.13 -9.92
CA ALA A 87 25.71 6.66 -11.07
C ALA A 87 25.33 7.36 -12.39
N TRP A 88 24.05 7.73 -12.57
CA TRP A 88 23.62 8.58 -13.69
C TRP A 88 24.28 9.95 -13.62
N ASN A 89 24.27 10.58 -12.45
CA ASN A 89 24.91 11.88 -12.25
C ASN A 89 26.43 11.82 -12.50
N GLU A 90 27.10 10.77 -12.03
CA GLU A 90 28.53 10.55 -12.31
C GLU A 90 28.81 10.43 -13.81
N ARG A 91 28.01 9.66 -14.52
CA ARG A 91 28.12 9.49 -15.98
C ARG A 91 27.93 10.80 -16.71
N ASP A 92 26.87 11.54 -16.38
CA ASP A 92 26.53 12.79 -17.06
C ASP A 92 27.60 13.87 -16.79
N ASN A 93 28.14 13.91 -15.57
CA ASN A 93 29.28 14.76 -15.21
C ASN A 93 30.55 14.38 -16.00
N ALA A 94 30.84 13.09 -16.16
CA ALA A 94 31.99 12.64 -16.94
C ALA A 94 31.86 13.02 -18.43
N ILE A 95 30.67 12.86 -19.02
CA ILE A 95 30.36 13.26 -20.40
C ILE A 95 30.48 14.78 -20.56
N ALA A 96 29.91 15.55 -19.64
CA ALA A 96 29.99 17.01 -19.65
C ALA A 96 31.44 17.48 -19.59
N THR A 97 32.25 16.86 -18.71
CA THR A 97 33.68 17.19 -18.57
C THR A 97 34.46 16.92 -19.86
N ILE A 98 34.20 15.80 -20.55
CA ILE A 98 34.83 15.51 -21.86
C ILE A 98 34.41 16.57 -22.89
N ARG A 99 33.11 16.90 -22.95
CA ARG A 99 32.60 17.88 -23.90
C ARG A 99 33.22 19.26 -23.67
N ASP A 100 33.29 19.69 -22.42
CA ASP A 100 33.86 21.00 -22.06
C ASP A 100 35.36 21.04 -22.37
N PHE A 101 36.08 19.93 -22.13
CA PHE A 101 37.47 19.77 -22.58
C PHE A 101 37.58 19.87 -24.10
N ASP A 102 36.80 19.10 -24.86
CA ASP A 102 36.86 19.09 -26.32
C ASP A 102 36.48 20.46 -26.93
N GLN A 103 35.59 21.22 -26.29
CA GLN A 103 35.27 22.61 -26.69
C GLN A 103 36.42 23.58 -26.46
N GLN A 104 37.13 23.48 -25.33
CA GLN A 104 38.28 24.35 -25.04
C GLN A 104 39.42 24.19 -26.06
N PHE A 105 39.55 23.00 -26.66
CA PHE A 105 40.60 22.69 -27.63
C PHE A 105 40.09 22.58 -29.07
N SER A 106 38.85 22.98 -29.35
CA SER A 106 38.30 22.93 -30.71
C SER A 106 39.06 23.90 -31.63
N GLY A 107 39.90 23.37 -32.52
CA GLY A 107 40.66 24.15 -33.51
C GLY A 107 42.18 24.26 -33.25
N ASN A 108 42.68 23.77 -32.11
CA ASN A 108 44.12 23.71 -31.82
C ASN A 108 44.61 22.25 -31.80
N GLN A 109 45.86 22.02 -32.23
CA GLN A 109 46.51 20.72 -31.98
C GLN A 109 46.71 20.56 -30.48
N LEU A 110 46.19 19.45 -29.92
CA LEU A 110 46.42 19.10 -28.52
C LEU A 110 47.92 18.87 -28.30
N THR A 111 48.44 19.41 -27.20
CA THR A 111 49.78 19.03 -26.70
C THR A 111 49.77 17.57 -26.24
N GLU A 112 50.94 16.96 -26.09
CA GLU A 112 51.06 15.61 -25.53
C GLU A 112 50.38 15.49 -24.15
N SER A 113 50.52 16.52 -23.30
CA SER A 113 49.83 16.62 -22.02
C SER A 113 48.31 16.72 -22.17
N GLY A 114 47.82 17.43 -23.18
CA GLY A 114 46.40 17.51 -23.52
C GLY A 114 45.83 16.16 -23.98
N TYR A 115 46.56 15.43 -24.83
CA TYR A 115 46.19 14.07 -25.23
C TYR A 115 46.11 13.12 -24.03
N LYS A 116 47.12 13.14 -23.14
CA LYS A 116 47.12 12.32 -21.93
C LYS A 116 45.90 12.63 -21.05
N ARG A 117 45.61 13.92 -20.84
CA ARG A 117 44.44 14.34 -20.06
C ARG A 117 43.13 13.89 -20.69
N ARG A 118 42.99 13.99 -22.01
CA ARG A 118 41.80 13.52 -22.73
C ARG A 118 41.58 12.02 -22.54
N ILE A 119 42.65 11.21 -22.61
CA ILE A 119 42.59 9.76 -22.36
C ILE A 119 42.11 9.48 -20.92
N GLU A 120 42.61 10.21 -19.93
CA GLU A 120 42.15 10.08 -18.53
C GLU A 120 40.64 10.35 -18.40
N LEU A 121 40.14 11.40 -19.05
CA LEU A 121 38.72 11.75 -19.02
C LEU A 121 37.85 10.70 -19.72
N VAL A 122 38.29 10.18 -20.87
CA VAL A 122 37.61 9.09 -21.57
C VAL A 122 37.57 7.83 -20.70
N ASN A 123 38.67 7.48 -20.04
CA ASN A 123 38.73 6.33 -19.13
C ASN A 123 37.77 6.51 -17.94
N ALA A 124 37.70 7.71 -17.35
CA ALA A 124 36.75 8.02 -16.28
C ALA A 124 35.29 7.88 -16.75
N SER A 125 34.98 8.32 -17.98
CA SER A 125 33.65 8.12 -18.57
C SER A 125 33.34 6.64 -18.78
N VAL A 126 34.28 5.84 -19.27
CA VAL A 126 34.09 4.37 -19.40
C VAL A 126 33.82 3.73 -18.03
N GLN A 127 34.56 4.13 -16.99
CA GLN A 127 34.32 3.65 -15.62
C GLN A 127 32.94 4.04 -15.09
N SER A 128 32.50 5.29 -15.30
CA SER A 128 31.15 5.71 -14.89
C SER A 128 30.03 4.95 -15.60
N HIS A 129 30.22 4.54 -16.86
CA HIS A 129 29.26 3.67 -17.55
C HIS A 129 29.20 2.28 -16.93
N GLN A 130 30.34 1.75 -16.50
CA GLN A 130 30.41 0.48 -15.80
C GLN A 130 29.72 0.55 -14.43
N HIS A 131 29.96 1.61 -13.65
CA HIS A 131 29.27 1.83 -12.37
C HIS A 131 27.75 1.95 -12.54
N LEU A 132 27.30 2.66 -13.59
CA LEU A 132 25.87 2.76 -13.89
C LEU A 132 25.25 1.39 -14.19
N LYS A 133 25.96 0.56 -14.97
CA LYS A 133 25.50 -0.79 -15.26
C LYS A 133 25.39 -1.64 -13.98
N GLU A 134 26.42 -1.61 -13.14
CA GLU A 134 26.42 -2.33 -11.86
C GLU A 134 25.29 -1.87 -10.93
N ALA A 135 25.05 -0.56 -10.85
CA ALA A 135 23.94 -0.01 -10.08
C ALA A 135 22.57 -0.46 -10.63
N GLN A 136 22.41 -0.49 -11.95
CA GLN A 136 21.18 -0.97 -12.60
C GLN A 136 20.93 -2.45 -12.34
N ASP A 137 21.98 -3.27 -12.41
CA ASP A 137 21.92 -4.71 -12.11
C ASP A 137 21.49 -4.93 -10.64
N LEU A 138 22.11 -4.23 -9.69
CA LEU A 138 21.75 -4.28 -8.26
C LEU A 138 20.30 -3.85 -8.01
N HIS A 139 19.84 -2.78 -8.66
CA HIS A 139 18.45 -2.34 -8.55
C HIS A 139 17.47 -3.36 -9.17
N GLY A 140 17.86 -4.02 -10.26
CA GLY A 140 17.12 -5.13 -10.83
C GLY A 140 16.96 -6.31 -9.86
N GLU A 141 18.05 -6.69 -9.19
CA GLU A 141 18.06 -7.74 -8.16
C GLU A 141 17.17 -7.35 -6.95
N ALA A 142 17.28 -6.11 -6.48
CA ALA A 142 16.47 -5.62 -5.36
C ALA A 142 14.97 -5.60 -5.71
N ARG A 143 14.60 -5.21 -6.95
CA ARG A 143 13.21 -5.30 -7.43
C ARG A 143 12.71 -6.73 -7.48
N ALA A 144 13.53 -7.67 -7.96
CA ALA A 144 13.15 -9.08 -7.97
C ALA A 144 12.95 -9.62 -6.54
N ALA A 145 13.77 -9.17 -5.58
CA ALA A 145 13.64 -9.53 -4.18
C ALA A 145 12.32 -8.99 -3.56
N ILE A 146 11.96 -7.73 -3.83
CA ILE A 146 10.65 -7.18 -3.39
C ILE A 146 9.52 -8.01 -3.97
N LEU A 147 9.51 -8.24 -5.28
CA LEU A 147 8.44 -8.98 -5.93
C LEU A 147 8.28 -10.37 -5.31
N LYS A 148 9.39 -11.06 -5.05
CA LYS A 148 9.38 -12.36 -4.38
C LYS A 148 8.82 -12.28 -2.96
N ALA A 149 9.21 -11.27 -2.19
CA ALA A 149 8.72 -11.08 -0.81
C ALA A 149 7.21 -10.75 -0.79
N GLU A 150 6.75 -9.87 -1.69
CA GLU A 150 5.33 -9.51 -1.81
C GLU A 150 4.48 -10.67 -2.31
N LEU A 151 4.99 -11.51 -3.21
CA LEU A 151 4.32 -12.75 -3.61
C LEU A 151 4.17 -13.72 -2.44
N ALA A 152 5.19 -13.86 -1.58
CA ALA A 152 5.10 -14.67 -0.38
C ALA A 152 4.06 -14.14 0.62
N LEU A 153 4.03 -12.81 0.83
CA LEU A 153 2.99 -12.16 1.64
C LEU A 153 1.59 -12.38 1.08
N ASN A 154 1.42 -12.21 -0.24
CA ASN A 154 0.16 -12.46 -0.92
C ASN A 154 -0.32 -13.90 -0.74
N ALA A 155 0.57 -14.88 -0.92
CA ALA A 155 0.25 -16.29 -0.75
C ALA A 155 -0.23 -16.56 0.69
N TRP A 156 0.47 -16.03 1.69
CA TRP A 156 0.07 -16.15 3.08
C TRP A 156 -1.30 -15.51 3.36
N VAL A 157 -1.56 -14.31 2.83
CA VAL A 157 -2.86 -13.62 2.98
C VAL A 157 -4.00 -14.46 2.39
N HIS A 158 -3.78 -15.07 1.23
CA HIS A 158 -4.76 -15.95 0.60
C HIS A 158 -5.04 -17.20 1.44
N GLU A 159 -4.01 -17.87 1.95
CA GLU A 159 -4.15 -19.04 2.81
C GLU A 159 -4.86 -18.70 4.12
N GLU A 160 -4.52 -17.57 4.74
CA GLU A 160 -5.14 -17.12 5.99
C GLU A 160 -6.62 -16.76 5.77
N ARG A 161 -6.94 -16.07 4.68
CA ARG A 161 -8.33 -15.80 4.30
C ARG A 161 -9.12 -17.10 4.17
N GLN A 162 -8.59 -18.07 3.43
CA GLN A 162 -9.25 -19.35 3.23
C GLN A 162 -9.46 -20.09 4.57
N ARG A 163 -8.46 -20.12 5.45
CA ARG A 163 -8.57 -20.73 6.79
C ARG A 163 -9.68 -20.08 7.62
N ARG A 164 -9.79 -18.75 7.61
CA ARG A 164 -10.85 -18.03 8.35
C ARG A 164 -12.24 -18.24 7.75
N GLU A 165 -12.35 -18.30 6.43
CA GLU A 165 -13.60 -18.63 5.73
C GLU A 165 -14.07 -20.04 6.08
N GLU A 166 -13.18 -21.04 6.04
CA GLU A 166 -13.48 -22.43 6.39
C GLU A 166 -13.91 -22.57 7.86
N ALA A 167 -13.21 -21.89 8.79
CA ALA A 167 -13.58 -21.86 10.20
C ALA A 167 -14.97 -21.27 10.43
N THR A 168 -15.28 -20.16 9.78
CA THR A 168 -16.60 -19.51 9.83
C THR A 168 -17.69 -20.44 9.30
N GLN A 169 -17.44 -21.11 8.18
CA GLN A 169 -18.39 -22.10 7.63
C GLN A 169 -18.59 -23.31 8.56
N ALA A 170 -17.53 -23.79 9.21
CA ALA A 170 -17.60 -24.89 10.17
C ALA A 170 -18.44 -24.49 11.40
N GLU A 171 -18.21 -23.30 11.96
CA GLU A 171 -19.01 -22.78 13.08
C GLU A 171 -20.48 -22.61 12.71
N HIS A 172 -20.79 -22.10 11.52
CA HIS A 172 -22.16 -22.02 11.03
C HIS A 172 -22.80 -23.42 10.89
N LYS A 173 -22.06 -24.42 10.39
CA LYS A 173 -22.56 -25.81 10.29
C LYS A 173 -22.78 -26.46 11.66
N VAL A 174 -22.00 -26.09 12.69
CA VAL A 174 -22.18 -26.58 14.07
C VAL A 174 -23.36 -25.90 14.75
N LYS A 175 -23.55 -24.58 14.60
CA LYS A 175 -24.68 -23.84 15.19
C LYS A 175 -26.05 -24.25 14.60
N VAL A 176 -26.10 -24.77 13.38
CA VAL A 176 -27.34 -25.31 12.77
C VAL A 176 -27.71 -26.69 13.33
N LYS A 177 -26.82 -27.35 14.08
CA LYS A 177 -27.08 -28.66 14.71
C LYS A 177 -27.56 -28.59 16.17
N GLU A 178 -27.70 -27.40 16.76
CA GLU A 178 -28.49 -27.30 17.99
C GLU A 178 -29.96 -27.53 17.61
N PRO A 179 -30.60 -28.63 18.06
CA PRO A 179 -32.02 -28.78 17.82
C PRO A 179 -32.70 -27.61 18.52
N ALA A 180 -33.32 -26.73 17.75
CA ALA A 180 -34.30 -25.79 18.28
C ALA A 180 -35.19 -26.62 19.21
N THR A 181 -35.14 -26.34 20.51
CA THR A 181 -35.89 -27.03 21.56
C THR A 181 -37.30 -27.22 21.02
N VAL A 182 -37.59 -28.44 20.56
CA VAL A 182 -38.91 -28.78 20.02
C VAL A 182 -39.78 -28.77 21.26
N VAL A 183 -40.42 -27.63 21.52
CA VAL A 183 -41.52 -27.57 22.46
C VAL A 183 -42.50 -28.61 21.94
N SER A 184 -42.60 -29.73 22.67
CA SER A 184 -43.40 -30.86 22.26
C SER A 184 -44.82 -30.38 21.96
N LEU A 185 -45.42 -30.92 20.91
CA LEU A 185 -46.83 -30.66 20.58
C LEU A 185 -47.74 -30.89 21.80
N ALA A 186 -47.34 -31.78 22.70
CA ALA A 186 -47.99 -32.01 23.99
C ALA A 186 -47.94 -30.77 24.92
N ASP A 187 -46.81 -30.07 25.02
CA ASP A 187 -46.67 -28.88 25.86
C ASP A 187 -47.46 -27.69 25.27
N ARG A 188 -47.49 -27.58 23.94
CA ARG A 188 -48.33 -26.60 23.23
C ARG A 188 -49.83 -26.84 23.45
N LEU A 189 -50.28 -28.10 23.38
CA LEU A 189 -51.67 -28.45 23.62
C LEU A 189 -52.08 -28.22 25.08
N THR A 190 -51.21 -28.50 26.04
CA THR A 190 -51.50 -28.29 27.46
C THR A 190 -51.64 -26.80 27.80
N SER A 191 -50.79 -25.94 27.22
CA SER A 191 -50.87 -24.47 27.36
C SER A 191 -52.10 -23.86 26.68
N LEU A 192 -52.57 -24.44 25.57
CA LEU A 192 -53.82 -24.03 24.93
C LEU A 192 -55.04 -24.42 25.75
N LYS A 193 -55.02 -25.59 26.38
CA LYS A 193 -56.13 -26.08 27.21
C LYS A 193 -56.32 -25.25 28.48
N SER A 194 -55.24 -24.76 29.10
CA SER A 194 -55.31 -23.88 30.27
C SER A 194 -55.78 -22.46 29.94
N LYS A 195 -55.72 -22.03 28.68
CA LYS A 195 -56.27 -20.73 28.22
C LYS A 195 -57.76 -20.77 27.88
N PHE A 196 -58.33 -21.95 27.64
CA PHE A 196 -59.75 -22.12 27.25
C PHE A 196 -60.64 -22.70 28.36
N ILE A 197 -60.05 -23.16 29.47
CA ILE A 197 -60.79 -23.53 30.68
C ILE A 197 -60.53 -22.44 31.73
N GLY A 198 -61.24 -21.33 31.56
CA GLY A 198 -61.37 -20.21 32.48
C GLY A 198 -62.76 -19.63 32.31
#